data_AF-A0A1Q2CPA1-F1
#
_entry.id   AF-A0A1Q2CPA1-F1
#
_cell.length_a   1.000
_cell.length_b   1.000
_cell.length_c   1.000
_cell.angle_alpha   90.00
_cell.angle_beta   90.00
_cell.angle_gamma   90.00
#
_symmetry.space_group_name_H-M   'P 1'
#
loop_
_entity.id
_entity.type
_entity.pdbx_description
1 polymer ?
#
loop_
_entity_poly.entity_id
_entity_poly.type
_entity_poly.pdbx_seq_one_letter_code
_entity_poly.pdbx_strand_id
1 'polypeptide(L)' 'MSRWWTALTLLAGVFLMAFGAFVVLAGEADDSPGLGGLGLITGLIGLVMILRTVLSLRRATHSRDSAPGAPQR' A
#
# COMPACT_ATOMS: atom_id res chain seq x y z
N MET A 1 10.06 -3.59 -12.15
CA MET A 1 9.62 -4.54 -11.11
C MET A 1 8.80 -5.64 -11.76
N SER A 2 9.00 -6.90 -11.38
CA SER A 2 8.14 -7.97 -11.88
C SER A 2 6.72 -7.80 -11.34
N ARG A 3 5.71 -8.23 -12.10
CA ARG A 3 4.30 -8.18 -11.69
C ARG A 3 4.06 -8.87 -10.33
N TRP A 4 4.81 -9.92 -10.05
CA TRP A 4 4.78 -10.65 -8.77
C TRP A 4 5.21 -9.80 -7.57
N TRP A 5 6.28 -9.02 -7.70
CA TRP A 5 6.72 -8.10 -6.63
C TRP A 5 5.66 -7.05 -6.31
N THR A 6 5.02 -6.49 -7.34
CA THR A 6 3.91 -5.55 -7.15
C THR A 6 2.75 -6.19 -6.40
N ALA A 7 2.35 -7.40 -6.79
CA ALA A 7 1.27 -8.13 -6.13
C ALA A 7 1.60 -8.43 -4.65
N LEU A 8 2.82 -8.90 -4.37
CA LEU A 8 3.28 -9.14 -3.00
C LEU A 8 3.31 -7.87 -2.15
N THR A 9 3.74 -6.75 -2.74
CA THR A 9 3.77 -5.45 -2.03
C THR A 9 2.36 -4.98 -1.68
N LEU A 10 1.40 -5.13 -2.59
CA LEU A 10 0.00 -4.81 -2.33
C LEU A 10 -0.59 -5.72 -1.26
N LEU A 11 -0.33 -7.03 -1.34
CA LEU A 11 -0.79 -7.99 -0.34
C LEU A 11 -0.23 -7.68 1.05
N ALA A 12 1.06 -7.36 1.14
CA ALA A 12 1.70 -6.94 2.38
C ALA A 12 1.06 -5.65 2.92
N GLY A 13 0.78 -4.66 2.06
CA GLY A 13 0.12 -3.43 2.46
C GLY A 13 -1.29 -3.65 3.03
N VAL A 14 -2.08 -4.51 2.37
CA VAL A 14 -3.43 -4.89 2.85
C VAL A 14 -3.34 -5.63 4.17
N PHE A 15 -2.41 -6.57 4.30
CA PHE A 15 -2.16 -7.29 5.55
C PHE A 15 -1.78 -6.33 6.69
N LEU A 16 -0.87 -5.38 6.44
CA LEU A 16 -0.49 -4.36 7.44
C LEU A 16 -1.68 -3.49 7.87
N MET A 17 -2.57 -3.12 6.93
CA MET A 17 -3.79 -2.39 7.30
C MET A 17 -4.72 -3.22 8.17
N ALA A 18 -4.98 -4.48 7.79
CA ALA A 18 -5.83 -5.37 8.56
C ALA A 18 -5.25 -5.64 9.96
N PHE A 19 -3.95 -5.91 10.03
CA PHE A 19 -3.24 -6.13 11.28
C PHE A 19 -3.21 -4.87 12.15
N GLY A 20 -2.92 -3.70 11.56
CA GLY A 20 -2.96 -2.42 12.27
C GLY A 20 -4.33 -2.13 12.87
N ALA A 21 -5.41 -2.33 12.09
CA ALA A 21 -6.78 -2.18 12.57
C ALA A 21 -7.12 -3.15 13.72
N PHE A 22 -6.68 -4.41 13.61
CA PHE A 22 -6.83 -5.39 14.69
C PHE A 22 -6.11 -4.96 15.97
N VAL A 23 -4.88 -4.45 15.85
CA VAL A 23 -4.10 -3.95 16.99
C VAL A 23 -4.77 -2.73 17.61
N VAL A 24 -5.36 -1.83 16.83
CA VAL A 24 -6.16 -0.70 17.39
C VAL A 24 -7.29 -1.23 18.28
N LEU A 25 -8.07 -2.18 17.77
CA LEU A 25 -9.17 -2.79 18.53
C LEU A 25 -8.69 -3.49 19.80
N ALA A 26 -7.56 -4.20 19.72
CA ALA A 26 -6.95 -4.84 20.88
C ALA A 26 -6.47 -3.81 21.92
N GLY A 27 -5.96 -2.65 21.48
CA GLY A 27 -5.51 -1.58 22.36
C GLY A 27 -6.66 -0.87 23.07
N GLU A 28 -7.79 -0.72 22.40
CA GLU A 28 -9.02 -0.23 23.05
C GLU A 28 -9.57 -1.26 24.05
N ALA A 29 -9.49 -2.56 23.75
CA ALA A 29 -9.97 -3.61 24.65
C ALA A 29 -9.12 -3.78 25.92
N ASP A 30 -7.85 -3.36 25.89
CA ASP A 30 -6.87 -3.47 26.98
C ASP A 30 -6.60 -2.13 27.67
N ASP A 31 -7.37 -1.08 27.37
CA ASP A 31 -7.17 0.30 27.87
C ASP A 31 -5.72 0.80 27.69
N SER A 32 -5.02 0.30 26.65
CA SER A 32 -3.60 0.56 26.42
C SER A 32 -3.41 1.51 25.22
N PRO A 33 -3.38 2.84 25.45
CA PRO A 33 -3.31 3.83 24.37
C PRO A 33 -2.06 3.68 23.51
N GLY A 34 -0.96 3.16 24.07
CA GLY A 34 0.27 2.85 23.32
C GLY A 34 0.07 1.75 22.27
N LEU A 35 -0.69 0.70 22.59
CA LEU A 35 -0.96 -0.40 21.67
C LEU A 35 -1.89 0.07 20.54
N GLY A 36 -2.91 0.87 20.87
CA GLY A 36 -3.74 1.55 19.88
C GLY A 36 -2.91 2.44 18.93
N GLY A 37 -1.98 3.22 19.48
CA GLY A 37 -1.04 4.03 18.70
C GLY A 37 -0.16 3.22 17.74
N LEU A 38 0.37 2.08 18.19
CA LEU A 38 1.14 1.17 17.33
C LEU A 38 0.29 0.57 16.21
N GLY A 39 -0.98 0.26 16.48
CA GLY A 39 -1.92 -0.20 15.46
C GLY A 39 -2.14 0.84 14.36
N LEU A 40 -2.33 2.11 14.74
CA LEU A 40 -2.47 3.22 13.80
C LEU A 40 -1.22 3.43 12.94
N ILE A 41 -0.03 3.43 13.54
CA ILE A 41 1.24 3.56 12.81
C ILE A 41 1.38 2.41 11.81
N THR A 42 1.08 1.19 12.23
CA THR A 42 1.16 0.01 11.37
C THR A 42 0.20 0.10 10.18
N GLY A 43 -1.05 0.51 10.44
CA GLY A 43 -2.04 0.74 9.39
C GLY A 43 -1.61 1.83 8.40
N LEU A 44 -1.01 2.92 8.90
CA LEU A 44 -0.52 4.01 8.06
C LEU A 44 0.64 3.55 7.15
N ILE A 45 1.54 2.71 7.65
CA ILE A 45 2.62 2.12 6.82
C ILE A 45 2.00 1.29 5.68
N GLY A 46 1.01 0.45 5.99
CA GLY A 46 0.28 -0.33 4.98
C GLY A 46 -0.36 0.55 3.91
N LEU A 47 -1.03 1.63 4.33
CA LEU A 47 -1.65 2.60 3.42
C LEU A 47 -0.61 3.26 2.50
N VAL A 48 0.49 3.75 3.07
CA VAL A 48 1.56 4.42 2.29
C VAL A 48 2.19 3.46 1.29
N MET A 49 2.39 2.18 1.65
CA MET A 49 2.89 1.15 0.73
C MET A 49 1.96 0.94 -0.47
N ILE A 50 0.65 0.83 -0.22
CA ILE A 50 -0.36 0.68 -1.28
C ILE A 50 -0.35 1.91 -2.19
N LEU A 51 -0.45 3.11 -1.61
CA LEU A 51 -0.48 4.37 -2.36
C LEU A 51 0.76 4.53 -3.23
N ARG A 52 1.96 4.30 -2.69
CA ARG A 52 3.21 4.38 -3.45
C ARG A 52 3.24 3.38 -4.60
N THR A 53 2.79 2.16 -4.36
CA THR A 53 2.73 1.11 -5.38
C THR A 53 1.77 1.51 -6.51
N VAL A 54 0.56 1.94 -6.19
CA VAL A 54 -0.45 2.36 -7.17
C VAL A 54 0.01 3.60 -7.95
N LEU A 55 0.58 4.60 -7.29
CA LEU A 55 1.11 5.80 -7.94
C LEU A 55 2.30 5.48 -8.87
N SER A 56 3.11 4.48 -8.53
CA SER A 56 4.23 4.03 -9.37
C SER A 56 3.71 3.32 -10.62
N LEU A 57 2.66 2.50 -10.49
CA LEU A 57 2.01 1.85 -11.63
C LEU A 57 1.36 2.87 -12.58
N ARG A 58 0.64 3.86 -12.04
CA ARG A 58 0.00 4.93 -12.84
C ARG A 58 1.02 5.76 -13.63
N ARG A 59 2.20 6.03 -13.05
CA ARG A 59 3.29 6.72 -13.76
C ARG A 59 3.82 5.88 -14.91
N ALA A 60 3.99 4.57 -14.72
CA ALA A 60 4.48 3.67 -15.77
C ALA A 60 3.50 3.53 -16.96
N THR A 61 2.20 3.65 -16.74
CA THR A 61 1.21 3.64 -17.82
C THR A 61 1.23 4.97 -18.59
N HIS A 62 1.30 6.11 -17.91
CA HIS A 62 1.26 7.42 -18.56
C HIS A 62 2.47 7.67 -19.48
N SER A 63 3.66 7.19 -19.11
CA SER A 63 4.86 7.30 -19.98
C SER A 63 4.80 6.45 -21.26
N ARG A 64 3.93 5.43 -21.33
CA ARG A 64 3.74 4.63 -22.55
C ARG A 64 2.84 5.34 -23.57
N ASP A 65 1.83 6.05 -23.09
CA ASP A 65 0.87 6.74 -23.97
C ASP A 65 1.45 8.02 -24.57
N SER A 66 2.44 8.63 -23.90
CA SER A 66 3.10 9.87 -24.34
C SER A 66 4.34 9.65 -25.22
N ALA A 67 4.68 8.41 -25.60
CA ALA A 67 5.82 8.14 -26.46
C ALA A 67 5.49 8.52 -27.93
N PRO A 68 6.12 9.56 -28.52
CA PRO A 68 5.89 9.93 -29.91
C PRO A 68 6.61 8.91 -30.80
N GLY A 69 5.88 7.95 -31.38
CA GLY A 69 6.50 6.98 -32.28
C GLY A 69 5.74 5.69 -32.55
N ALA A 70 4.40 5.67 -32.48
CA ALA A 70 3.67 4.53 -33.03
C ALA A 70 3.89 4.50 -34.56
N PRO A 71 4.43 3.40 -35.13
CA PRO A 71 4.52 3.28 -36.58
C PRO A 71 3.09 3.26 -37.15
N GLN A 72 2.76 4.24 -37.99
CA GLN A 72 1.60 4.16 -38.87
C GLN A 72 1.83 2.96 -39.78
N ARG A 73 1.08 1.88 -39.55
CA ARG A 73 0.90 0.79 -40.50
C ARG A 73 -0.59 0.58 -40.70
#